data_AF-A0AA88XYQ5-F1
#
_entry.id   AF-A0AA88XYQ5-F1
#
_cell.length_a   1.000
_cell.length_b   1.000
_cell.length_c   1.000
_cell.angle_alpha   90.00
_cell.angle_beta   90.00
_cell.angle_gamma   90.00
#
_symmetry.space_group_name_H-M   'P 1'
#
loop_
_entity.id
_entity.type
_entity.pdbx_description
1 polymer ?
#
loop_
_entity_poly.entity_id
_entity_poly.type
_entity_poly.pdbx_seq_one_letter_code
_entity_poly.pdbx_strand_id
1 'polypeptide(L)'
;MIEHLGWESLATRRAKSRLTMMFKITHGLVDIPHEQHLVAGDRRTRGNNKFWEIATSKDAYKYSFYPRTIRQWNKLPPDITAIPSLEGFKATLDRLPADHPAFTI
;
A
#
# COMPACT_ATOMS: atom_id res chain seq x y z
N MET A 1 1.07 20.15 18.31
CA MET A 1 -0.31 19.74 18.68
C MET A 1 -0.56 18.25 18.45
N ILE A 2 -0.38 17.72 17.22
CA ILE A 2 -0.57 16.28 16.94
C ILE A 2 0.46 15.38 17.68
N GLU A 3 1.73 15.79 17.72
CA GLU A 3 2.80 15.05 18.41
C GLU A 3 2.59 14.97 19.93
N HIS A 4 2.09 16.06 20.53
CA HIS A 4 1.80 16.12 21.96
C HIS A 4 0.67 15.18 22.41
N LEU A 5 -0.23 14.81 21.50
CA LEU A 5 -1.35 13.91 21.76
C LEU A 5 -1.01 12.45 21.44
N GLY A 6 0.18 12.18 20.90
CA GLY A 6 0.56 10.85 20.40
C GLY A 6 -0.30 10.37 19.23
N TRP A 7 -0.95 11.30 18.53
CA TRP A 7 -1.85 10.94 17.42
C TRP A 7 -1.09 10.74 16.14
N GLU A 8 -1.58 9.81 15.31
CA GLU A 8 -1.01 9.61 13.99
C GLU A 8 -1.17 10.84 13.10
N SER A 9 -0.12 11.09 12.33
CA SER A 9 -0.15 12.13 11.31
C SER A 9 -1.23 11.85 10.27
N LEU A 10 -1.76 12.92 9.68
CA LEU A 10 -2.71 12.80 8.57
C LEU A 10 -2.09 12.07 7.36
N ALA A 11 -0.77 12.21 7.15
CA ALA A 11 -0.06 11.51 6.09
C ALA A 11 -0.07 9.98 6.31
N THR A 12 0.22 9.53 7.53
CA THR A 12 0.19 8.11 7.93
C THR A 12 -1.21 7.55 7.76
N ARG A 13 -2.23 8.23 8.29
CA ARG A 13 -3.64 7.82 8.16
C ARG A 13 -4.09 7.71 6.70
N ARG A 14 -3.70 8.67 5.85
CA ARG A 14 -3.98 8.63 4.40
C ARG A 14 -3.24 7.50 3.69
N ALA A 15 -2.02 7.17 4.10
CA ALA A 15 -1.27 6.04 3.53
C ALA A 15 -1.93 4.71 3.89
N LYS A 16 -2.29 4.51 5.16
CA LYS A 16 -3.03 3.31 5.61
C LYS A 16 -4.35 3.11 4.90
N SER A 17 -5.13 4.18 4.72
CA SER A 17 -6.39 4.13 3.98
C SER A 17 -6.20 3.67 2.52
N ARG A 18 -5.17 4.21 1.82
CA ARG A 18 -4.84 3.79 0.45
C ARG A 18 -4.37 2.34 0.37
N LEU A 19 -3.51 1.89 1.29
CA LEU A 19 -3.08 0.49 1.37
C LEU A 19 -4.24 -0.46 1.67
N THR A 20 -5.17 -0.06 2.53
CA THR A 20 -6.39 -0.83 2.83
C THR A 20 -7.28 -0.93 1.59
N MET A 21 -7.41 0.15 0.82
CA MET A 21 -8.16 0.12 -0.44
C MET A 21 -7.49 -0.79 -1.46
N MET A 22 -6.16 -0.74 -1.58
CA MET A 22 -5.39 -1.65 -2.44
C MET A 22 -5.63 -3.12 -2.07
N PHE A 23 -5.61 -3.44 -0.78
CA PHE A 23 -5.92 -4.79 -0.29
C PHE A 23 -7.31 -5.25 -0.72
N LYS A 24 -8.32 -4.38 -0.58
CA LYS A 24 -9.68 -4.70 -1.00
C LYS A 24 -9.78 -4.96 -2.51
N ILE A 25 -9.08 -4.17 -3.31
CA ILE A 25 -9.04 -4.32 -4.77
C ILE A 25 -8.40 -5.67 -5.13
N THR A 26 -7.24 -6.01 -4.55
CA THR A 26 -6.53 -7.25 -4.88
C THR A 26 -7.24 -8.52 -4.43
N HIS A 27 -8.06 -8.44 -3.37
CA HIS A 27 -8.85 -9.57 -2.86
C HIS A 27 -10.28 -9.61 -3.42
N GLY A 28 -10.63 -8.75 -4.38
CA GLY A 28 -11.97 -8.73 -4.98
C GLY A 28 -13.09 -8.33 -4.00
N LEU A 29 -12.77 -7.61 -2.93
CA LEU A 29 -13.75 -7.08 -1.96
C LEU A 29 -14.42 -5.81 -2.46
N VAL A 30 -13.99 -5.29 -3.61
CA VAL A 30 -14.58 -4.15 -4.31
C VAL A 30 -14.66 -4.45 -5.80
N ASP A 31 -15.72 -3.95 -6.43
CA ASP A 31 -15.95 -4.10 -7.87
C ASP A 31 -15.13 -3.07 -8.67
N ILE A 32 -13.80 -3.25 -8.64
CA ILE A 32 -12.86 -2.42 -9.40
C ILE A 32 -12.02 -3.36 -10.27
N PRO A 33 -12.11 -3.28 -11.61
CA PRO A 33 -11.27 -4.06 -12.50
C PRO A 33 -9.82 -3.60 -12.32
N HIS A 34 -8.98 -4.49 -11.81
CA HIS A 34 -7.61 -4.16 -11.42
C HIS A 34 -6.55 -4.85 -12.27
N GLU A 35 -6.93 -5.80 -13.11
CA GLU A 35 -6.05 -6.59 -13.98
C GLU A 35 -5.23 -5.71 -14.94
N GLN A 36 -5.80 -4.58 -15.39
CA GLN A 36 -5.13 -3.65 -16.30
C GLN A 36 -4.07 -2.76 -15.63
N HIS A 37 -4.16 -2.60 -14.30
CA HIS A 37 -3.31 -1.67 -13.55
C HIS A 37 -2.35 -2.37 -12.58
N LEU A 38 -2.67 -3.60 -12.16
CA LEU A 38 -1.89 -4.39 -11.21
C LEU A 38 -1.29 -5.61 -11.91
N VAL A 39 -0.10 -5.42 -12.46
CA VAL A 39 0.70 -6.54 -12.99
C VAL A 39 1.53 -7.11 -11.84
N ALA A 40 1.24 -8.35 -11.45
CA ALA A 40 2.06 -9.07 -10.46
C ALA A 40 3.49 -9.26 -10.99
N GLY A 41 4.48 -9.06 -10.13
CA GLY A 41 5.87 -9.39 -10.44
C GLY A 41 6.04 -10.87 -10.76
N ASP A 42 7.01 -11.20 -11.63
CA ASP A 42 7.33 -12.60 -11.93
C ASP A 42 7.75 -13.33 -10.64
N ARG A 43 7.02 -14.41 -10.31
CA ARG A 43 7.29 -15.27 -9.15
C ARG A 43 8.68 -15.90 -9.18
N ARG A 44 9.35 -15.95 -10.35
CA ARG A 44 10.70 -16.52 -10.49
C ARG A 44 11.81 -15.67 -9.90
N THR A 45 11.60 -14.37 -9.67
CA THR A 45 12.66 -13.43 -9.28
C THR A 45 12.38 -12.79 -7.92
N ARG A 46 12.83 -13.44 -6.83
CA ARG A 46 13.14 -12.89 -5.48
C ARG A 46 12.20 -11.83 -4.85
N GLY A 47 10.96 -11.69 -5.28
CA GLY A 47 10.01 -10.68 -4.78
C GLY A 47 8.60 -11.23 -4.67
N ASN A 48 8.35 -12.11 -3.70
CA ASN A 48 6.99 -12.54 -3.38
C ASN A 48 6.08 -11.31 -3.12
N ASN A 49 4.92 -11.28 -3.78
CA ASN A 49 3.83 -10.33 -3.55
C ASN A 49 4.08 -8.85 -3.91
N LYS A 50 5.03 -8.58 -4.81
CA LYS A 50 5.27 -7.23 -5.35
C LYS A 50 4.57 -7.01 -6.69
N PHE A 51 4.12 -5.79 -6.93
CA PHE A 51 3.57 -5.36 -8.21
C PHE A 51 4.63 -4.62 -9.03
N TRP A 52 4.50 -4.64 -10.35
CA TRP A 52 5.34 -3.81 -11.22
C TRP A 52 5.12 -2.32 -10.93
N GLU A 53 6.21 -1.59 -10.71
CA GLU A 53 6.12 -0.16 -10.47
C GLU A 53 5.82 0.61 -11.76
N ILE A 54 4.80 1.47 -11.71
CA ILE A 54 4.46 2.34 -12.82
C ILE A 54 5.46 3.51 -12.86
N ALA A 55 6.27 3.56 -13.92
CA ALA A 55 7.17 4.67 -14.20
C ALA A 55 6.41 5.82 -14.90
N THR A 56 6.52 7.03 -14.37
CA THR A 56 5.93 8.22 -15.00
C THR A 56 6.72 9.46 -14.62
N SER A 57 6.83 10.40 -15.56
CA SER A 57 7.44 11.72 -15.38
C SER A 57 6.44 12.80 -15.01
N LYS A 58 5.13 12.52 -15.08
CA LYS A 58 4.07 13.50 -14.79
C LYS A 58 3.64 13.39 -13.33
N ASP A 59 3.87 14.44 -12.54
CA ASP A 59 3.52 14.46 -11.11
C ASP A 59 2.03 14.18 -10.86
N ALA A 60 1.14 14.70 -11.72
CA ALA A 60 -0.29 14.45 -11.63
C ALA A 60 -0.63 12.94 -11.65
N TYR A 61 0.06 12.17 -12.50
CA TYR A 61 -0.13 10.73 -12.55
C TYR A 61 0.68 10.01 -11.47
N LYS A 62 1.92 10.45 -11.19
CA LYS A 62 2.80 9.90 -10.15
C LYS A 62 2.13 9.87 -8.77
N TYR A 63 1.38 10.94 -8.43
CA TYR A 63 0.68 11.05 -7.15
C TYR A 63 -0.77 10.56 -7.18
N SER A 64 -1.24 10.05 -8.32
CA SER A 64 -2.52 9.36 -8.44
C SER A 64 -2.50 8.01 -7.68
N PHE A 65 -3.66 7.37 -7.55
CA PHE A 65 -3.85 6.22 -6.68
C PHE A 65 -2.88 5.07 -6.99
N TYR A 66 -2.85 4.55 -8.22
CA TYR A 66 -2.08 3.34 -8.55
C TYR A 66 -0.57 3.54 -8.45
N PRO A 67 0.07 4.49 -9.17
CA PRO A 67 1.53 4.61 -9.16
C PRO A 67 2.08 4.88 -7.75
N ARG A 68 1.35 5.68 -6.96
CA ARG A 68 1.74 6.00 -5.59
C ARG A 68 1.54 4.82 -4.64
N THR A 69 0.41 4.14 -4.72
CA THR A 69 0.05 3.07 -3.77
C THR A 69 0.82 1.78 -4.05
N ILE A 70 1.12 1.47 -5.32
CA ILE A 70 1.99 0.35 -5.70
C ILE A 70 3.38 0.48 -5.06
N ARG A 71 3.99 1.68 -5.12
CA ARG A 71 5.29 1.93 -4.47
C ARG A 71 5.24 1.74 -2.96
N GLN A 72 4.15 2.16 -2.32
CA GLN A 72 3.97 1.96 -0.88
C GLN A 72 3.75 0.49 -0.54
N TRP A 73 2.96 -0.22 -1.34
CA TRP A 73 2.71 -1.65 -1.19
C TRP A 73 4.00 -2.47 -1.31
N ASN A 74 4.83 -2.16 -2.31
CA ASN A 74 6.10 -2.86 -2.54
C ASN A 74 7.15 -2.66 -1.43
N LYS A 75 6.97 -1.63 -0.59
CA LYS A 75 7.78 -1.37 0.61
C LYS A 75 7.27 -2.11 1.84
N LEU A 76 6.08 -2.74 1.79
CA LEU A 76 5.58 -3.53 2.90
C LEU A 76 6.34 -4.87 2.99
N PRO A 77 6.57 -5.37 4.22
CA PRO A 77 7.03 -6.74 4.42
C PRO A 77 6.07 -7.76 3.77
N PRO A 78 6.60 -8.85 3.19
CA PRO A 78 5.78 -9.89 2.58
C PRO A 78 4.83 -10.57 3.56
N ASP A 79 5.20 -10.62 4.85
CA ASP A 79 4.37 -11.20 5.91
C ASP A 79 3.05 -10.44 6.09
N ILE A 80 3.06 -9.13 5.86
CA ILE A 80 1.88 -8.27 5.97
C ILE A 80 0.99 -8.44 4.73
N THR A 81 1.59 -8.53 3.55
CA THR A 81 0.85 -8.66 2.29
C THR A 81 0.25 -10.06 2.09
N ALA A 82 0.78 -11.07 2.80
CA ALA A 82 0.27 -12.44 2.79
C ALA A 82 -0.94 -12.69 3.72
N ILE A 83 -1.35 -11.69 4.52
CA ILE A 83 -2.48 -11.83 5.44
C ILE A 83 -3.78 -11.98 4.64
N PRO A 84 -4.59 -13.03 4.86
CA PRO A 84 -5.81 -13.27 4.07
C PRO A 84 -7.00 -12.42 4.53
N SER A 85 -6.93 -11.80 5.71
CA SER A 85 -8.05 -11.05 6.30
C SER A 85 -7.83 -9.54 6.28
N LEU A 86 -8.87 -8.79 5.92
CA LEU A 86 -8.85 -7.33 5.92
C LEU A 86 -8.57 -6.76 7.32
N GLU A 87 -9.19 -7.33 8.35
CA GLU A 87 -9.03 -6.88 9.73
C GLU A 87 -7.62 -7.18 10.26
N GLY A 88 -7.05 -8.34 9.91
CA GLY A 88 -5.66 -8.67 10.24
C GLY A 88 -4.69 -7.71 9.57
N PHE A 89 -4.93 -7.40 8.29
CA PHE A 89 -4.12 -6.44 7.54
C PHE A 89 -4.14 -5.05 8.20
N LYS A 90 -5.32 -4.50 8.51
CA LYS A 90 -5.46 -3.21 9.20
C LYS A 90 -4.73 -3.22 10.55
N ALA A 91 -4.95 -4.24 11.36
CA ALA A 91 -4.31 -4.36 12.67
C ALA A 91 -2.78 -4.39 12.59
N THR A 92 -2.22 -5.04 11.56
CA THR A 92 -0.76 -5.02 11.33
C THR A 92 -0.27 -3.67 10.82
N LEU A 93 -1.02 -2.99 9.96
CA LEU A 93 -0.69 -1.62 9.54
C LEU A 93 -0.68 -0.65 10.72
N ASP A 94 -1.57 -0.85 11.71
CA ASP A 94 -1.63 -0.02 12.91
C ASP A 94 -0.48 -0.25 13.88
N ARG A 95 0.16 -1.42 13.83
CA ARG A 95 1.37 -1.72 14.61
C ARG A 95 2.66 -1.26 13.94
N LEU A 96 2.63 -0.93 12.64
CA LEU A 96 3.82 -0.44 11.95
C LEU A 96 4.19 0.96 12.47
N PRO A 97 5.49 1.23 12.64
CA PRO A 97 5.93 2.51 13.17
C PRO A 97 5.70 3.62 12.12
N ALA A 98 5.42 4.84 12.59
CA ALA A 98 4.98 5.93 11.72
C ALA A 98 6.05 6.40 10.72
N ASP A 99 7.32 6.15 11.02
CA ASP A 99 8.52 6.40 10.21
C ASP A 99 8.81 5.29 9.18
N HIS A 100 7.98 4.24 9.13
CA HIS A 100 8.15 3.17 8.16
C HIS A 100 8.12 3.71 6.71
N PRO A 101 9.01 3.25 5.81
CA PRO A 101 9.18 3.81 4.46
C PRO A 101 7.94 3.71 3.57
N ALA A 102 6.97 2.85 3.91
CA ALA A 102 5.67 2.76 3.25
C ALA A 102 4.75 3.98 3.52
N PHE A 103 4.97 4.71 4.62
CA PHE A 103 4.19 5.88 5.00
C PHE A 103 4.83 7.20 4.59
N THR A 104 6.14 7.19 4.33
CA THR A 104 6.91 8.35 3.85
C THR A 104 6.69 8.59 2.34
N ILE A 105 6.59 9.86 1.95
CA ILE A 105 6.35 10.33 0.56
C ILE A 105 7.64 10.34 -0.24
#